data_AF-A0AAD4QZI2-F1
#
_entry.id   AF-A0AAD4QZI2-F1
#
_cell.length_a   1.000
_cell.length_b   1.000
_cell.length_c   1.000
_cell.angle_alpha   90.00
_cell.angle_beta   90.00
_cell.angle_gamma   90.00
#
_symmetry.space_group_name_H-M   'P 1'
#
loop_
_entity.id
_entity.type
_entity.pdbx_description
1 polymer ?
#
loop_
_entity_poly.entity_id
_entity_poly.type
_entity_poly.pdbx_seq_one_letter_code
_entity_poly.pdbx_strand_id
1 'polypeptide(L)' 'MDNINRAKGAGTVSRRTAYEWYAKFKSENLTIEDNPRSGRPHEVDRAVVAYAVEIVVLQFPLPPAIGLEMPPDI' A
#
# COMPACT_ATOMS: atom_id res chain seq x y z
N MET A 1 -18.36 -10.59 21.32
CA MET A 1 -16.99 -10.77 20.75
C MET A 1 -16.19 -11.77 21.55
N ASP A 2 -16.49 -11.95 22.83
CA ASP A 2 -15.70 -12.80 23.74
C ASP A 2 -15.69 -14.27 23.33
N ASN A 3 -16.79 -14.79 22.76
CA ASN A 3 -16.82 -16.18 22.29
C ASN A 3 -15.84 -16.45 21.14
N ILE A 4 -15.70 -15.52 20.18
CA ILE A 4 -14.78 -15.66 19.05
C ILE A 4 -13.33 -15.56 19.54
N ASN A 5 -13.05 -14.54 20.34
CA ASN A 5 -11.70 -14.33 20.89
C ASN A 5 -11.30 -15.43 21.89
N ARG A 6 -12.27 -16.02 22.62
CA ARG A 6 -12.03 -17.18 23.48
C ARG A 6 -11.72 -18.45 22.68
N ALA A 7 -12.37 -18.65 21.54
CA ALA A 7 -12.18 -19.84 20.72
C ALA A 7 -10.95 -19.77 19.80
N LYS A 8 -10.52 -18.57 19.38
CA LYS A 8 -9.48 -18.38 18.36
C LYS A 8 -8.27 -17.57 18.81
N GLY A 9 -8.29 -17.05 20.04
CA GLY A 9 -7.22 -16.25 20.62
C GLY A 9 -7.59 -14.77 20.75
N ALA A 10 -6.92 -14.09 21.68
CA ALA A 10 -7.12 -12.65 21.86
C ALA A 10 -6.73 -11.90 20.58
N GLY A 11 -7.56 -10.95 20.15
CA GLY A 11 -7.29 -10.11 18.99
C GLY A 11 -7.73 -10.69 17.64
N THR A 12 -8.34 -11.89 17.59
CA THR A 12 -8.81 -12.47 16.32
C THR A 12 -9.79 -11.57 15.58
N VAL A 13 -10.75 -10.97 16.29
CA VAL A 13 -11.70 -10.02 15.67
C VAL A 13 -11.88 -8.81 16.57
N SER A 14 -11.70 -7.62 15.98
CA SER A 14 -12.00 -6.36 16.65
C SER A 14 -13.51 -6.22 16.87
N ARG A 15 -13.91 -5.51 17.93
CA ARG A 15 -15.33 -5.20 18.17
C ARG A 15 -15.96 -4.52 16.96
N ARG A 16 -15.26 -3.56 16.35
CA ARG A 16 -15.73 -2.83 15.16
C ARG A 16 -16.05 -3.78 14.00
N THR A 17 -15.11 -4.65 13.66
CA THR A 17 -15.23 -5.59 12.55
C THR A 17 -16.47 -6.48 12.70
N ALA A 18 -16.72 -7.07 13.87
CA ALA A 18 -17.89 -7.93 14.03
C ALA A 18 -19.23 -7.16 14.07
N TYR A 19 -19.24 -5.85 14.41
CA TYR A 19 -20.42 -5.02 14.22
C TYR A 19 -20.68 -4.71 12.73
N GLU A 20 -19.64 -4.43 11.95
CA GLU A 20 -19.74 -4.22 10.50
C GLU A 20 -20.29 -5.47 9.80
N TRP A 21 -19.82 -6.65 10.18
CA TRP A 21 -20.36 -7.93 9.71
C TRP A 21 -21.81 -8.15 10.13
N TYR A 22 -22.16 -7.88 11.39
CA TYR A 22 -23.54 -7.99 11.86
C TYR A 22 -24.50 -7.07 11.08
N ALA A 23 -24.08 -5.83 10.79
CA ALA A 23 -24.86 -4.90 9.98
C ALA A 23 -25.05 -5.39 8.54
N LYS A 24 -24.00 -5.94 7.93
CA LYS A 24 -24.03 -6.54 6.58
C LYS A 24 -25.02 -7.71 6.51
N PHE A 25 -24.98 -8.61 7.49
CA PHE A 25 -25.90 -9.75 7.55
C PHE A 25 -27.34 -9.32 7.85
N LYS A 26 -27.53 -8.30 8.69
CA LYS A 26 -28.85 -7.73 8.99
C LYS A 26 -29.50 -7.12 7.74
N SER A 27 -28.73 -6.62 6.78
CA SER A 27 -29.23 -6.13 5.50
C SER A 27 -29.37 -7.21 4.43
N GLU A 28 -29.51 -8.49 4.84
CA GLU A 28 -29.65 -9.67 3.98
C GLU A 28 -28.46 -9.92 3.03
N ASN A 29 -27.35 -9.21 3.23
CA ASN A 29 -26.13 -9.42 2.45
C ASN A 29 -25.25 -10.47 3.15
N LEU A 30 -25.46 -11.73 2.80
CA LEU A 30 -24.72 -12.87 3.36
C LEU A 30 -23.39 -13.15 2.66
N THR A 31 -22.94 -12.26 1.77
CA THR A 31 -21.66 -12.44 1.09
C THR A 31 -20.51 -12.36 2.10
N ILE A 32 -19.56 -13.29 1.99
CA ILE A 32 -18.38 -13.33 2.87
C ILE A 32 -17.17 -12.69 2.17
N GLU A 33 -17.27 -12.47 0.87
CA GLU A 33 -16.21 -11.84 0.09
C GLU A 33 -16.05 -10.36 0.45
N ASP A 34 -14.80 -9.91 0.43
CA ASP A 34 -14.45 -8.50 0.53
C ASP A 34 -15.00 -7.77 -0.71
N ASN A 35 -15.58 -6.60 -0.47
CA ASN A 35 -15.91 -5.71 -1.58
C ASN A 35 -14.62 -5.27 -2.30
N PRO A 36 -14.72 -4.87 -3.58
CA PRO A 36 -13.59 -4.30 -4.30
C PRO A 36 -12.92 -3.22 -3.46
N ARG A 37 -11.61 -3.37 -3.20
CA ARG A 37 -10.84 -2.36 -2.48
C ARG A 37 -10.83 -1.09 -3.31
N SER A 38 -11.47 -0.04 -2.83
CA SER A 38 -11.37 1.27 -3.44
C SER A 38 -9.98 1.85 -3.21
N GLY A 39 -9.27 2.25 -4.27
CA GLY A 39 -8.33 3.38 -4.16
C GLY A 39 -6.84 3.14 -4.42
N ARG A 40 -6.47 2.62 -5.61
CA ARG A 40 -5.35 3.25 -6.33
C ARG A 40 -5.78 3.47 -7.77
N PRO A 41 -5.60 4.66 -8.36
CA PRO A 41 -5.74 4.83 -9.81
C PRO A 41 -4.82 3.82 -10.50
N HIS A 42 -5.38 2.99 -11.41
CA HIS A 42 -4.62 1.99 -12.16
C HIS A 42 -3.91 2.58 -13.39
N GLU A 43 -4.09 3.88 -13.65
CA GLU A 43 -3.41 4.61 -14.70
C GLU A 43 -2.57 5.72 -14.09
N VAL A 44 -1.28 5.42 -13.93
CA VAL A 44 -0.27 6.46 -13.86
C VAL A 44 -0.02 6.89 -15.30
N ASP A 45 -0.32 8.14 -15.63
CA ASP A 45 0.06 8.71 -16.91
C ASP A 45 1.60 8.71 -17.01
N ARG A 46 2.12 7.79 -17.83
CA ARG A 46 3.55 7.61 -18.01
C ARG A 46 4.20 8.85 -18.61
N ALA A 47 3.45 9.65 -19.39
CA ALA A 47 3.96 10.89 -19.95
C ALA A 47 4.19 11.94 -18.85
N VAL A 48 3.28 12.05 -17.89
CA VAL A 48 3.44 12.95 -16.73
C VAL A 48 4.62 12.52 -15.86
N VAL A 49 4.80 11.21 -15.65
CA VAL A 49 5.95 10.70 -14.87
C VAL A 49 7.26 10.92 -15.62
N ALA A 50 7.31 10.63 -16.92
CA ALA A 50 8.50 10.84 -17.73
C ALA A 50 8.92 12.32 -17.74
N TYR A 51 7.96 13.23 -17.90
CA TYR A 51 8.22 14.67 -17.87
C TYR A 51 8.75 15.14 -16.51
N ALA A 52 8.17 14.67 -15.41
CA ALA A 52 8.65 14.99 -14.07
C ALA A 52 10.08 14.46 -13.81
N VAL A 53 10.39 13.24 -14.28
CA VAL A 53 11.74 12.66 -14.19
C VAL A 53 12.73 13.48 -15.02
N GLU A 54 12.36 13.86 -16.24
CA GLU A 54 13.22 14.66 -17.12
C GLU A 54 13.53 16.03 -16.51
N ILE A 55 12.54 16.72 -15.94
CA ILE A 55 12.76 17.98 -15.22
C ILE A 55 13.73 17.79 -14.05
N VAL A 56 13.57 16.75 -13.24
CA VAL A 56 14.45 16.53 -12.07
C VAL A 56 15.88 16.23 -12.51
N VAL A 57 16.07 15.44 -13.56
CA VAL A 57 17.39 15.13 -14.14
C VAL A 57 18.05 16.38 -14.74
N LEU A 58 17.27 17.30 -15.33
CA LEU A 58 17.76 18.56 -15.87
C LEU A 58 18.05 19.61 -14.79
N GLN A 59 17.27 19.63 -13.70
CA GLN A 59 17.41 20.58 -12.59
C GLN A 59 18.56 20.20 -11.64
N PHE A 60 18.88 18.91 -11.53
CA PHE A 60 20.00 18.38 -10.76
C PHE A 60 20.89 17.54 -11.68
N PRO A 61 21.77 18.16 -12.50
CA PRO A 61 22.73 17.40 -13.27
C PRO A 61 23.58 16.60 -12.29
N LEU A 62 23.59 15.26 -12.46
CA LEU A 62 24.52 14.41 -11.74
C LEU A 62 25.92 15.01 -11.91
N PRO A 63 26.68 15.23 -10.82
CA PRO A 63 28.05 15.70 -10.96
C PRO A 63 28.75 14.72 -11.92
N PRO A 64 29.52 15.22 -12.90
CA PRO A 64 30.29 14.34 -13.77
C PRO A 64 31.07 13.43 -12.84
N ALA A 65 30.91 12.12 -13.01
CA ALA A 65 31.48 11.11 -12.14
C ALA A 65 32.90 11.53 -11.79
N ILE A 66 33.09 12.04 -10.56
CA ILE A 66 34.42 12.35 -10.05
C ILE A 66 35.12 11.02 -10.15
N GLY A 67 36.16 10.96 -10.99
CA GLY A 67 36.95 9.76 -11.19
C GLY A 67 37.27 9.19 -9.82
N LEU A 68 36.59 8.11 -9.46
CA LEU A 68 36.98 7.30 -8.33
C LEU A 68 38.25 6.59 -8.79
N GLU A 69 39.37 7.31 -8.68
CA GLU A 69 40.66 6.67 -8.54
C GLU A 69 40.52 5.74 -7.34
N MET A 70 40.30 4.47 -7.66
CA MET A 70 40.43 3.37 -6.73
C MET A 70 41.83 3.48 -6.11
N PRO A 71 41.97 3.69 -4.80
CA PRO A 71 43.29 3.71 -4.19
C PRO A 71 43.95 2.35 -4.44
N PRO A 72 45.26 2.30 -4.75
CA PRO A 72 45.95 1.04 -4.91
C PRO A 72 45.88 0.28 -3.60
N ASP A 73 45.55 -1.02 -3.68
CA ASP A 73 45.48 -1.94 -2.56
C ASP A 73 46.69 -1.76 -1.62
N ILE A 74 46.41 -1.41 -0.36
CA ILE A 74 47.31 -1.60 0.78
C ILE A 74 46.57 -2.46 1.81
#